data_AF-A0A1V4TWS5-F1
#
_entry.id   AF-A0A1V4TWS5-F1
#
_cell.length_a   1.000
_cell.length_b   1.000
_cell.length_c   1.000
_cell.angle_alpha   90.00
_cell.angle_beta   90.00
_cell.angle_gamma   90.00
#
_symmetry.space_group_name_H-M   'P 1'
#
loop_
_entity.id
_entity.type
_entity.pdbx_description
1 polymer ?
#
loop_
_entity_poly.entity_id
_entity_poly.type
_entity_poly.pdbx_seq_one_letter_code
_entity_poly.pdbx_strand_id
1 'polypeptide(L)'
;MTEIIYHQYQKVDKNHTRHSYLIDVDEEIEVQQIMEYKWKVFDSVILKPPHPRTRFFELVITEFRDGSSTIIDDLHIFPVIARQNPDIRILGFTLKKGNWEIDERIYKKANTTEIQWIYTDDFHLFAITHATEPLDTVVDQIVTKIDEIAVALRSGYRLPSHMENQRMRRETFDSVVDSHNGITINKTAVLKHPEFQLVAELGDGDRKKMQDEILRDLVALGATLDTFGGSNKIIAKIEIPEKTDINKQLAHIEELQDLGWLFE
;
A
#
# COMPACT_ATOMS: atom_id res chain seq x y z
N MET A 1 27.89 -7.67 1.39
CA MET A 1 27.25 -7.23 0.11
C MET A 1 25.89 -7.89 0.05
N THR A 2 24.83 -7.17 -0.31
CA THR A 2 23.49 -7.77 -0.33
C THR A 2 23.37 -8.81 -1.46
N GLU A 3 22.88 -10.01 -1.15
CA GLU A 3 22.78 -11.12 -2.11
C GLU A 3 21.54 -11.99 -1.91
N ILE A 4 21.13 -12.72 -2.95
CA ILE A 4 20.05 -13.71 -2.89
C ILE A 4 20.65 -15.06 -2.48
N ILE A 5 20.28 -15.56 -1.31
CA ILE A 5 20.81 -16.81 -0.74
C ILE A 5 19.87 -18.01 -0.94
N TYR A 6 18.61 -17.75 -1.28
CA TYR A 6 17.61 -18.78 -1.52
C TYR A 6 16.57 -18.29 -2.53
N HIS A 7 16.15 -19.18 -3.42
CA HIS A 7 15.05 -18.94 -4.34
C HIS A 7 14.18 -20.19 -4.42
N GLN A 8 12.88 -19.99 -4.27
CA GLN A 8 11.87 -20.99 -4.52
C GLN A 8 10.79 -20.41 -5.43
N TYR A 9 10.24 -21.23 -6.31
CA TYR A 9 9.06 -20.87 -7.08
C TYR A 9 7.98 -21.95 -6.95
N GLN A 10 6.73 -21.51 -7.06
CA GLN A 10 5.55 -22.36 -7.01
C GLN A 10 4.55 -21.90 -8.08
N LYS A 11 4.07 -22.84 -8.90
CA LYS A 11 2.97 -22.57 -9.80
C LYS A 11 1.67 -22.41 -8.99
N VAL A 12 1.03 -21.24 -9.10
CA VAL A 12 -0.20 -20.92 -8.36
C VAL A 12 -1.42 -21.35 -9.15
N ASP A 13 -1.46 -21.01 -10.43
CA ASP A 13 -2.48 -21.47 -11.37
C ASP A 13 -1.90 -21.64 -12.79
N LYS A 14 -2.75 -21.70 -13.82
CA LYS A 14 -2.31 -21.90 -15.21
C LYS A 14 -1.29 -20.85 -15.66
N ASN A 15 -1.51 -19.60 -15.26
CA ASN A 15 -0.80 -18.43 -15.76
C ASN A 15 0.07 -17.76 -14.68
N HIS A 16 -0.17 -18.00 -13.39
CA HIS A 16 0.59 -17.39 -12.31
C HIS A 16 1.68 -18.29 -11.73
N THR A 17 2.88 -17.75 -11.59
CA THR A 17 4.00 -18.35 -10.85
C THR A 17 4.40 -17.42 -9.71
N ARG A 18 4.44 -17.94 -8.49
CA ARG A 18 4.92 -17.20 -7.32
C ARG A 18 6.38 -17.54 -7.08
N HIS A 19 7.21 -16.52 -6.98
CA HIS A 19 8.61 -16.59 -6.62
C HIS A 19 8.79 -16.07 -5.19
N SER A 20 9.59 -16.75 -4.39
CA SER A 20 10.03 -16.31 -3.06
C SER A 20 11.56 -16.34 -3.05
N TYR A 21 12.17 -15.17 -2.83
CA TYR A 21 13.60 -14.98 -2.73
C TYR A 21 13.94 -14.58 -1.29
N LEU A 22 14.99 -15.19 -0.72
CA LEU A 22 15.58 -14.75 0.53
C LEU A 22 16.83 -13.94 0.23
N ILE A 23 16.82 -12.70 0.70
CA ILE A 23 17.88 -11.71 0.49
C ILE A 23 18.62 -11.52 1.81
N ASP A 24 19.93 -11.65 1.78
CA ASP A 24 20.85 -11.41 2.91
C ASP A 24 21.47 -10.03 2.76
N VAL A 25 21.33 -9.15 3.76
CA VAL A 25 21.95 -7.82 3.78
C VAL A 25 23.30 -7.79 4.53
N ASP A 26 23.89 -8.96 4.81
CA ASP A 26 25.20 -9.20 5.45
C ASP A 26 25.19 -8.96 6.98
N GLU A 27 24.72 -7.78 7.41
CA GLU A 27 24.67 -7.37 8.81
C GLU A 27 23.24 -7.02 9.23
N GLU A 28 22.91 -7.23 10.51
CA GLU A 28 21.61 -6.85 11.04
C GLU A 28 21.38 -5.34 10.99
N ILE A 29 20.23 -4.95 10.47
CA ILE A 29 19.76 -3.56 10.41
C ILE A 29 18.47 -3.38 11.19
N GLU A 30 18.24 -2.16 11.67
CA GLU A 30 16.99 -1.79 12.34
C GLU A 30 15.87 -1.58 11.32
N VAL A 31 14.74 -2.24 11.57
CA VAL A 31 13.55 -2.22 10.73
C VAL A 31 12.58 -1.19 11.31
N GLN A 32 12.62 0.03 10.77
CA GLN A 32 11.64 1.04 11.13
C GLN A 32 10.26 0.67 10.60
N GLN A 33 9.27 0.70 11.48
CA GLN A 33 7.92 0.26 11.15
C GLN A 33 6.95 1.44 11.14
N ILE A 34 5.98 1.33 10.26
CA ILE A 34 4.84 2.24 10.17
C ILE A 34 3.57 1.47 10.50
N MET A 35 2.68 2.13 11.24
CA MET A 35 1.33 1.66 11.49
C MET A 35 0.35 2.46 10.64
N GLU A 36 -0.37 1.79 9.78
CA GLU A 36 -1.40 2.36 8.92
C GLU A 36 -2.79 1.95 9.40
N TYR A 37 -3.74 2.88 9.34
CA TYR A 37 -5.14 2.62 9.64
C TYR A 37 -5.91 2.42 8.34
N LYS A 38 -6.60 1.29 8.19
CA LYS A 38 -7.33 0.97 6.96
C LYS A 38 -8.45 1.97 6.61
N TRP A 39 -9.02 2.63 7.62
CA TRP A 39 -10.07 3.63 7.46
C TRP A 39 -9.56 5.07 7.33
N LYS A 40 -8.25 5.28 7.52
CA LYS A 40 -7.61 6.61 7.46
C LYS A 40 -6.24 6.47 6.84
N VAL A 41 -6.25 6.42 5.51
CA VAL A 41 -5.07 6.28 4.63
C VAL A 41 -4.01 7.38 4.90
N PHE A 42 -4.39 8.49 5.54
CA PHE A 42 -3.48 9.61 5.81
C PHE A 42 -2.98 9.70 7.27
N ASP A 43 -3.49 8.87 8.18
CA ASP A 43 -3.08 8.86 9.60
C ASP A 43 -2.03 7.76 9.88
N SER A 44 -1.06 7.57 8.99
CA SER A 44 0.02 6.62 9.21
C SER A 44 0.99 7.12 10.30
N VAL A 45 1.32 6.26 11.26
CA VAL A 45 2.19 6.60 12.40
C VAL A 45 3.48 5.79 12.32
N ILE A 46 4.62 6.48 12.18
CA ILE A 46 5.93 5.85 12.35
C ILE A 46 6.07 5.45 13.82
N LEU A 47 6.31 4.16 14.07
CA LEU A 47 6.46 3.64 15.41
C LEU A 47 7.76 4.17 16.04
N LYS A 48 7.74 4.51 17.33
CA LYS A 48 8.95 4.91 18.05
C LYS A 48 9.81 3.67 18.37
N PRO A 49 11.13 3.83 18.57
CA PRO A 49 12.00 2.75 19.04
C PRO A 49 11.49 2.12 20.35
N PRO A 50 11.84 0.85 20.65
CA PRO A 50 12.81 0.02 19.95
C PRO A 50 12.26 -0.59 18.64
N HIS A 51 13.11 -0.60 17.61
CA HIS A 51 12.80 -1.23 16.33
C HIS A 51 13.28 -2.69 16.33
N PRO A 52 12.52 -3.61 15.72
CA PRO A 52 13.02 -4.96 15.47
C PRO A 52 14.23 -4.92 14.52
N ARG A 53 15.09 -5.92 14.61
CA ARG A 53 16.28 -6.04 13.76
C ARG A 53 16.18 -7.24 12.85
N THR A 54 16.75 -7.14 11.66
CA THR A 54 16.91 -8.28 10.77
C THR A 54 18.14 -8.17 9.89
N ARG A 55 18.65 -9.32 9.47
CA ARG A 55 19.63 -9.51 8.40
C ARG A 55 18.97 -9.97 7.08
N PHE A 56 17.73 -10.43 7.12
CA PHE A 56 17.09 -11.11 5.99
C PHE A 56 15.80 -10.42 5.54
N PHE A 57 15.59 -10.43 4.22
CA PHE A 57 14.36 -9.98 3.59
C PHE A 57 13.79 -11.09 2.71
N GLU A 58 12.49 -11.33 2.81
CA GLU A 58 11.75 -12.17 1.88
C GLU A 58 11.12 -11.28 0.81
N LEU A 59 11.52 -11.48 -0.44
CA LEU A 59 10.89 -10.89 -1.61
C LEU A 59 9.96 -11.93 -2.23
N VAL A 60 8.66 -11.61 -2.26
CA VAL A 60 7.63 -12.43 -2.91
C VAL A 60 7.13 -11.71 -4.14
N ILE A 61 7.26 -12.36 -5.30
CA ILE A 61 6.79 -11.84 -6.58
C ILE A 61 5.80 -12.83 -7.18
N THR A 62 4.64 -12.35 -7.61
CA THR A 62 3.72 -13.12 -8.45
C THR A 62 3.90 -12.66 -9.89
N GLU A 63 4.33 -13.57 -10.75
CA GLU A 63 4.49 -13.37 -12.18
C GLU A 63 3.28 -13.96 -12.91
N PHE A 64 2.62 -13.16 -13.75
CA PHE A 64 1.59 -13.61 -14.68
C PHE A 64 2.21 -13.85 -16.05
N ARG A 65 1.89 -15.00 -16.65
CA ARG A 65 2.37 -15.43 -17.96
C ARG A 65 1.20 -15.65 -18.91
N ASP A 66 1.21 -14.98 -20.04
CA ASP A 66 0.27 -15.21 -21.14
C ASP A 66 1.01 -15.40 -22.47
N GLY A 67 1.11 -16.65 -22.90
CA GLY A 67 1.90 -17.01 -24.08
C GLY A 67 3.38 -16.66 -23.91
N SER A 68 3.85 -15.64 -24.64
CA SER A 68 5.22 -15.14 -24.58
C SER A 68 5.38 -13.88 -23.72
N SER A 69 4.29 -13.32 -23.18
CA SER A 69 4.37 -12.15 -22.30
C SER A 69 4.44 -12.59 -20.84
N THR A 70 5.26 -11.88 -20.07
CA THR A 70 5.42 -12.03 -18.63
C THR A 70 5.27 -10.67 -18.00
N ILE A 71 4.45 -10.56 -16.95
CA ILE A 71 4.31 -9.33 -16.18
C ILE A 71 4.38 -9.65 -14.70
N ILE A 72 4.87 -8.68 -13.93
CA ILE A 72 4.77 -8.69 -12.47
C ILE A 72 3.34 -8.28 -12.11
N ASP A 73 2.60 -9.22 -11.55
CA ASP A 73 1.22 -9.01 -11.10
C ASP A 73 1.18 -8.44 -9.67
N ASP A 74 2.04 -8.98 -8.80
CA ASP A 74 2.11 -8.58 -7.40
C ASP A 74 3.53 -8.71 -6.84
N LEU A 75 3.86 -7.86 -5.86
CA LEU A 75 5.18 -7.80 -5.24
C LEU A 75 5.09 -7.38 -3.78
N HIS A 76 5.71 -8.16 -2.92
CA HIS A 76 5.82 -7.85 -1.50
C HIS A 76 7.24 -8.09 -0.99
N ILE A 77 7.67 -7.23 -0.08
CA ILE A 77 8.95 -7.37 0.62
C ILE A 77 8.69 -7.35 2.12
N PHE A 78 9.17 -8.38 2.80
CA PHE A 78 9.06 -8.50 4.25
C PHE A 78 10.45 -8.57 4.86
N PRO A 79 10.76 -7.75 5.88
CA PRO A 79 11.86 -8.05 6.79
C PRO A 79 11.50 -9.35 7.54
N VAL A 80 12.41 -10.31 7.63
CA VAL A 80 12.11 -11.65 8.19
C VAL A 80 13.19 -12.16 9.14
N ILE A 81 12.81 -13.05 10.05
CA ILE A 81 13.74 -13.89 10.78
C ILE A 81 13.81 -15.21 10.01
N ALA A 82 15.01 -15.60 9.58
CA ALA A 82 15.24 -16.82 8.83
C ALA A 82 16.41 -17.61 9.42
N ARG A 83 16.34 -18.94 9.27
CA ARG A 83 17.36 -19.87 9.73
C ARG A 83 17.72 -20.86 8.64
N GLN A 84 18.98 -21.27 8.64
CA GLN A 84 19.46 -22.34 7.77
C GLN A 84 19.39 -23.67 8.51
N ASN A 85 18.54 -24.59 8.03
CA ASN A 85 18.56 -25.96 8.50
C ASN A 85 19.83 -26.66 7.99
N PRO A 86 20.56 -27.41 8.82
CA PRO A 86 21.79 -28.09 8.40
C PRO A 86 21.52 -29.27 7.47
N ASP A 87 22.54 -29.68 6.72
CA ASP A 87 22.54 -30.94 5.98
C ASP A 87 22.33 -32.13 6.93
N ILE A 88 21.40 -33.03 6.58
CA ILE A 88 21.27 -34.32 7.26
C ILE A 88 22.25 -35.30 6.61
N ARG A 89 23.28 -35.69 7.36
CA ARG A 89 24.32 -36.63 6.90
C ARG A 89 24.31 -37.90 7.75
N ILE A 90 24.36 -39.07 7.10
CA ILE A 90 24.55 -40.38 7.77
C ILE A 90 25.76 -41.06 7.12
N LEU A 91 26.72 -41.50 7.95
CA LEU A 91 27.92 -42.22 7.51
C LEU A 91 28.69 -41.51 6.37
N GLY A 92 28.73 -40.18 6.39
CA GLY A 92 29.39 -39.36 5.36
C GLY A 92 28.55 -39.08 4.11
N PHE A 93 27.37 -39.69 3.97
CA PHE A 93 26.44 -39.42 2.86
C PHE A 93 25.42 -38.35 3.26
N THR A 94 25.28 -37.30 2.44
CA THR A 94 24.23 -36.29 2.59
C THR A 94 22.89 -36.85 2.11
N LEU A 95 21.99 -37.15 3.05
CA LEU A 95 20.64 -37.67 2.76
C LEU A 95 19.67 -36.57 2.38
N LYS A 96 19.80 -35.40 3.02
CA LYS A 96 18.99 -34.23 2.73
C LYS A 96 19.89 -33.00 2.85
N LYS A 97 19.92 -32.18 1.79
CA LYS A 97 20.56 -30.87 1.87
C LYS A 97 19.78 -29.98 2.83
N GLY A 98 20.52 -29.17 3.58
CA GLY A 98 19.97 -28.09 4.37
C GLY A 98 19.11 -27.17 3.52
N ASN A 99 18.12 -26.54 4.14
CA ASN A 99 17.26 -25.57 3.46
C ASN A 99 17.11 -24.33 4.33
N TRP A 100 16.82 -23.20 3.70
CA TRP A 100 16.39 -22.01 4.41
C TRP A 100 14.93 -22.14 4.82
N GLU A 101 14.64 -21.71 6.04
CA GLU A 101 13.30 -21.63 6.59
C GLU A 101 13.08 -20.23 7.16
N ILE A 102 11.94 -19.64 6.82
CA ILE A 102 11.51 -18.34 7.34
C ILE A 102 10.68 -18.62 8.59
N ASP A 103 11.18 -18.21 9.74
CA ASP A 103 10.54 -18.45 11.04
C ASP A 103 9.46 -17.39 11.31
N GLU A 104 9.73 -16.13 10.99
CA GLU A 104 8.81 -15.01 11.25
C GLU A 104 8.95 -13.91 10.20
N ARG A 105 7.82 -13.34 9.77
CA ARG A 105 7.79 -12.07 9.04
C ARG A 105 7.55 -10.93 10.04
N ILE A 106 8.39 -9.90 9.99
CA ILE A 106 8.27 -8.68 10.81
C ILE A 106 7.17 -7.80 10.20
N TYR A 107 5.93 -8.26 10.35
CA TYR A 107 4.73 -7.69 9.76
C TYR A 107 3.52 -8.10 10.58
N LYS A 108 2.58 -7.17 10.81
CA LYS A 108 1.37 -7.47 11.59
C LYS A 108 0.15 -6.84 10.96
N LYS A 109 -0.81 -7.66 10.55
CA LYS A 109 -2.10 -7.21 10.03
C LYS A 109 -3.21 -7.48 11.05
N ALA A 110 -3.94 -6.44 11.42
CA ALA A 110 -5.18 -6.53 12.18
C ALA A 110 -6.38 -6.13 11.30
N ASN A 111 -7.59 -6.22 11.85
CA ASN A 111 -8.81 -5.85 11.12
C ASN A 111 -8.76 -4.40 10.65
N THR A 112 -8.17 -3.53 11.45
CA THR A 112 -8.26 -2.08 11.34
C THR A 112 -6.93 -1.39 11.11
N THR A 113 -5.83 -2.09 11.42
CA THR A 113 -4.48 -1.57 11.34
C THR A 113 -3.55 -2.55 10.67
N GLU A 114 -2.49 -2.03 10.08
CA GLU A 114 -1.42 -2.79 9.45
C GLU A 114 -0.09 -2.19 9.90
N ILE A 115 0.79 -3.02 10.46
CA ILE A 115 2.13 -2.64 10.85
C ILE A 115 3.08 -3.30 9.87
N GLN A 116 3.81 -2.46 9.12
CA GLN A 116 4.71 -2.90 8.07
C GLN A 116 6.00 -2.09 8.10
N TRP A 117 6.96 -2.51 7.28
CA TRP A 117 8.19 -1.77 7.10
C TRP A 117 7.93 -0.41 6.42
N ILE A 118 8.65 0.63 6.81
CA ILE A 118 8.41 1.99 6.31
C ILE A 118 8.63 2.15 4.79
N TYR A 119 9.38 1.25 4.17
CA TYR A 119 9.66 1.25 2.73
C TYR A 119 8.74 0.31 1.93
N THR A 120 7.77 -0.36 2.55
CA THR A 120 6.89 -1.31 1.84
C THR A 120 6.21 -0.66 0.62
N ASP A 121 5.65 0.53 0.80
CA ASP A 121 4.99 1.29 -0.27
C ASP A 121 5.95 1.66 -1.42
N ASP A 122 7.22 1.90 -1.11
CA ASP A 122 8.24 2.22 -2.12
C ASP A 122 8.48 1.03 -3.06
N PHE A 123 8.22 -0.20 -2.60
CA PHE A 123 8.32 -1.42 -3.40
C PHE A 123 7.01 -1.75 -4.10
N HIS A 124 5.84 -1.40 -3.53
CA HIS A 124 4.57 -1.48 -4.25
C HIS A 124 4.55 -0.55 -5.47
N LEU A 125 4.99 0.69 -5.30
CA LEU A 125 5.12 1.62 -6.42
C LEU A 125 6.13 1.14 -7.46
N PHE A 126 7.23 0.55 -7.00
CA PHE A 126 8.23 -0.04 -7.88
C PHE A 126 7.65 -1.15 -8.76
N ALA A 127 6.81 -2.03 -8.18
CA ALA A 127 6.16 -3.09 -8.93
C ALA A 127 5.22 -2.55 -10.02
N ILE A 128 4.50 -1.46 -9.74
CA ILE A 128 3.63 -0.80 -10.73
C ILE A 128 4.46 -0.21 -11.88
N THR A 129 5.58 0.45 -11.57
CA THR A 129 6.37 1.14 -12.60
C THR A 129 7.23 0.20 -13.44
N HIS A 130 7.61 -0.97 -12.90
CA HIS A 130 8.45 -1.96 -13.58
C HIS A 130 7.69 -3.25 -13.93
N ALA A 131 6.35 -3.20 -13.95
CA ALA A 131 5.49 -4.38 -14.11
C ALA A 131 5.76 -5.20 -15.39
N THR A 132 6.27 -4.56 -16.43
CA THR A 132 6.53 -5.19 -17.75
C THR A 132 7.99 -5.58 -17.95
N GLU A 133 8.85 -5.29 -16.99
CA GLU A 133 10.26 -5.64 -17.08
C GLU A 133 10.47 -7.14 -16.82
N PRO A 134 11.56 -7.72 -17.36
CA PRO A 134 11.93 -9.10 -17.06
C PRO A 134 12.11 -9.31 -15.55
N LEU A 135 11.67 -10.47 -15.05
CA LEU A 135 11.73 -10.81 -13.63
C LEU A 135 13.14 -10.65 -13.04
N ASP A 136 14.18 -11.12 -13.73
CA ASP A 136 15.56 -11.03 -13.26
C ASP A 136 16.01 -9.58 -13.08
N THR A 137 15.63 -8.69 -14.01
CA THR A 137 15.91 -7.25 -13.93
C THR A 137 15.22 -6.61 -12.72
N VAL A 138 13.94 -6.93 -12.51
CA VAL A 138 13.15 -6.44 -11.36
C VAL A 138 13.79 -6.88 -10.05
N VAL A 139 14.20 -8.15 -9.97
CA VAL A 139 14.86 -8.71 -8.79
C VAL A 139 16.20 -8.04 -8.51
N ASP A 140 17.05 -7.85 -9.52
CA ASP A 140 18.35 -7.18 -9.36
C ASP A 140 18.22 -5.73 -8.89
N GLN A 141 17.25 -4.98 -9.45
CA GLN A 141 16.95 -3.62 -9.03
C GLN A 141 16.46 -3.54 -7.58
N ILE A 142 15.64 -4.51 -7.15
CA ILE A 142 15.17 -4.61 -5.76
C ILE A 142 16.31 -4.92 -4.80
N VAL A 143 17.16 -5.88 -5.14
CA VAL A 143 18.34 -6.22 -4.33
C VAL A 143 19.25 -5.00 -4.17
N THR A 144 19.47 -4.26 -5.26
CA THR A 144 20.25 -3.01 -5.24
C THR A 144 19.62 -1.97 -4.32
N LYS A 145 18.30 -1.76 -4.41
CA LYS A 145 17.59 -0.81 -3.55
C LYS A 145 17.61 -1.21 -2.07
N ILE A 146 17.51 -2.52 -1.78
CA ILE A 146 17.65 -3.03 -0.40
C ILE A 146 19.08 -2.79 0.11
N ASP A 147 20.10 -3.01 -0.73
CA ASP A 147 21.50 -2.74 -0.36
C ASP A 147 21.70 -1.25 -0.02
N GLU A 148 21.19 -0.34 -0.84
CA GLU A 148 21.24 1.11 -0.59
C GLU A 148 20.60 1.48 0.76
N ILE A 149 19.42 0.92 1.06
CA ILE A 149 18.73 1.14 2.34
C ILE A 149 19.56 0.57 3.50
N ALA A 150 20.10 -0.64 3.36
CA ALA A 150 20.91 -1.28 4.41
C ALA A 150 22.21 -0.50 4.68
N VAL A 151 22.91 -0.06 3.62
CA VAL A 151 24.11 0.78 3.72
C VAL A 151 23.79 2.11 4.40
N ALA A 152 22.69 2.76 4.01
CA ALA A 152 22.26 4.01 4.63
C ALA A 152 22.02 3.80 6.14
N LEU A 153 21.20 2.82 6.51
CA LEU A 153 20.87 2.54 7.91
C LEU A 153 22.12 2.21 8.75
N ARG A 154 23.07 1.45 8.21
CA ARG A 154 24.36 1.18 8.87
C ARG A 154 25.19 2.43 9.09
N SER A 155 25.15 3.38 8.15
CA SER A 155 25.85 4.66 8.28
C SER A 155 25.18 5.65 9.25
N GLY A 156 24.03 5.28 9.82
CA GLY A 156 23.22 6.16 10.67
C GLY A 156 22.39 7.19 9.90
N TYR A 157 22.41 7.14 8.56
CA TYR A 157 21.58 7.97 7.70
C TYR A 157 20.36 7.19 7.22
N ARG A 158 19.17 7.78 7.30
CA ARG A 158 17.97 7.10 6.83
C ARG A 158 17.43 7.77 5.58
N LEU A 159 17.26 6.98 4.52
CA LEU A 159 16.60 7.43 3.29
C LEU A 159 15.12 7.73 3.60
N PRO A 160 14.58 8.89 3.18
CA PRO A 160 13.17 9.19 3.37
C PRO A 160 12.32 8.27 2.48
N SER A 161 11.31 7.61 3.04
CA SER A 161 10.40 6.81 2.24
C SER A 161 9.49 7.68 1.37
N HIS A 162 8.85 7.10 0.36
CA HIS A 162 7.89 7.81 -0.48
C HIS A 162 6.75 8.41 0.35
N MET A 163 6.23 7.69 1.35
CA MET A 163 5.19 8.21 2.24
C MET A 163 5.65 9.47 3.00
N GLU A 164 6.88 9.46 3.50
CA GLU A 164 7.43 10.61 4.22
C GLU A 164 7.63 11.80 3.29
N ASN A 165 8.07 11.54 2.06
CA ASN A 165 8.16 12.57 1.03
C ASN A 165 6.78 13.16 0.68
N GLN A 166 5.74 12.32 0.61
CA GLN A 166 4.37 12.80 0.42
C GLN A 166 3.89 13.66 1.59
N ARG A 167 4.18 13.24 2.83
CA ARG A 167 3.83 14.00 4.03
C ARG A 167 4.52 15.36 4.07
N MET A 168 5.83 15.40 3.81
CA MET A 168 6.61 16.64 3.79
C MET A 168 6.08 17.61 2.72
N ARG A 169 5.72 17.10 1.53
CA ARG A 169 5.13 17.92 0.47
C ARG A 169 3.76 18.48 0.87
N ARG A 170 2.93 17.72 1.58
CA ARG A 170 1.65 18.20 2.11
C ARG A 170 1.82 19.26 3.17
N GLU A 171 2.68 19.03 4.17
CA GLU A 171 2.96 20.02 5.22
C GLU A 171 3.50 21.33 4.63
N THR A 172 4.33 21.24 3.59
CA THR A 172 4.80 22.41 2.83
C THR A 172 3.64 23.11 2.12
N PHE A 173 2.79 22.36 1.41
CA PHE A 173 1.61 22.93 0.74
C PHE A 173 0.66 23.62 1.74
N ASP A 174 0.35 22.97 2.85
CA ASP A 174 -0.51 23.51 3.90
C ASP A 174 0.08 24.80 4.47
N SER A 175 1.40 24.86 4.71
CA SER A 175 2.07 26.08 5.17
C SER A 175 2.03 27.23 4.16
N VAL A 176 2.08 26.92 2.86
CA VAL A 176 1.98 27.90 1.78
C VAL A 176 0.54 28.41 1.65
N VAL A 177 -0.45 27.52 1.78
CA VAL A 177 -1.88 27.87 1.76
C VAL A 177 -2.25 28.73 2.98
N ASP A 178 -1.81 28.34 4.18
CA ASP A 178 -2.05 29.10 5.41
C ASP A 178 -1.37 30.49 5.40
N SER A 179 -0.26 30.65 4.66
CA SER A 179 0.46 31.93 4.55
C SER A 179 -0.08 32.86 3.45
N HIS A 180 -0.71 32.33 2.40
CA HIS A 180 -1.17 33.12 1.25
C HIS A 180 -2.65 33.49 1.31
N ASN A 181 -3.45 32.84 2.15
CA ASN A 181 -4.91 32.99 2.14
C ASN A 181 -5.50 33.29 3.52
N GLY A 182 -6.01 34.52 3.70
CA GLY A 182 -7.15 34.79 4.57
C GLY A 182 -8.47 34.20 4.02
N ILE A 183 -8.39 33.13 3.23
CA ILE A 183 -9.52 32.40 2.65
C ILE A 183 -9.67 31.14 3.48
N THR A 184 -10.71 31.14 4.33
CA THR A 184 -11.19 29.98 5.06
C THR A 184 -11.73 28.96 4.06
N ILE A 185 -10.86 28.18 3.43
CA ILE A 185 -11.26 26.89 2.88
C ILE A 185 -11.63 26.06 4.11
N ASN A 186 -12.90 25.69 4.25
CA ASN A 186 -13.37 24.86 5.35
C ASN A 186 -12.45 23.65 5.46
N LYS A 187 -11.58 23.69 6.47
CA LYS A 187 -10.71 22.59 6.88
C LYS A 187 -11.60 21.37 6.98
N THR A 188 -11.48 20.44 6.05
CA THR A 188 -11.85 19.05 6.36
C THR A 188 -10.95 18.70 7.54
N ALA A 189 -11.57 18.55 8.71
CA ALA A 189 -10.92 18.57 10.00
C ALA A 189 -9.74 17.59 10.07
N VAL A 190 -8.53 18.10 9.88
CA VAL A 190 -7.33 17.45 10.38
C VAL A 190 -7.38 17.67 11.89
N LEU A 191 -7.93 16.69 12.60
CA LEU A 191 -7.88 16.62 14.05
C LEU A 191 -6.41 16.51 14.46
N LYS A 192 -5.77 17.65 14.76
CA LYS A 192 -4.59 17.69 15.63
C LYS A 192 -5.06 17.26 17.01
N HIS A 193 -5.03 15.96 17.31
CA HIS A 193 -5.21 15.51 18.68
C HIS A 193 -3.86 15.33 19.38
N PRO A 194 -3.75 15.85 20.63
CA PRO A 194 -2.57 15.70 21.45
C PRO A 194 -2.43 14.23 21.88
N GLU A 195 -1.21 13.88 22.28
CA GLU A 195 -0.77 12.57 22.77
C GLU A 195 -1.83 11.82 23.59
N PHE A 196 -2.46 10.81 23.00
CA PHE A 196 -3.27 9.85 23.75
C PHE A 196 -2.37 8.70 24.22
N GLN A 197 -1.91 8.80 25.47
CA GLN A 197 -1.61 7.62 26.27
C GLN A 197 -2.95 6.95 26.61
N LEU A 198 -3.30 5.89 25.89
CA LEU A 198 -4.40 5.01 26.29
C LEU A 198 -3.82 3.71 26.86
N VAL A 199 -3.46 3.79 28.14
CA VAL A 199 -3.58 2.66 29.05
C VAL A 199 -5.08 2.48 29.32
N ALA A 200 -5.64 1.31 29.00
CA ALA A 200 -6.54 0.56 29.88
C ALA A 200 -7.41 -0.46 29.14
N GLU A 201 -7.40 -1.67 29.69
CA GLU A 201 -8.48 -2.66 29.64
C GLU A 201 -9.85 -1.98 29.88
N LEU A 202 -10.80 -2.11 28.95
CA LEU A 202 -12.16 -1.59 29.13
C LEU A 202 -13.19 -2.59 28.60
N GLY A 203 -14.05 -3.05 29.51
CA GLY A 203 -15.12 -4.01 29.28
C GLY A 203 -16.30 -3.45 28.49
N ASP A 204 -17.18 -4.35 28.04
CA ASP A 204 -18.25 -4.11 27.06
C ASP A 204 -19.24 -2.97 27.39
N GLY A 205 -19.31 -2.52 28.64
CA GLY A 205 -20.18 -1.41 29.06
C GLY A 205 -19.76 -0.03 28.54
N ASP A 206 -18.45 0.21 28.36
CA ASP A 206 -17.93 1.53 27.99
C ASP A 206 -17.89 1.76 26.47
N ARG A 207 -17.97 0.69 25.66
CA ARG A 207 -18.07 0.80 24.20
C ARG A 207 -19.33 1.51 23.75
N LYS A 208 -20.47 1.22 24.37
CA LYS A 208 -21.76 1.79 23.95
C LYS A 208 -21.83 3.29 24.25
N LYS A 209 -21.23 3.69 25.38
CA LYS A 209 -21.14 5.09 25.79
C LYS A 209 -20.22 5.90 24.85
N MET A 210 -19.09 5.30 24.46
CA MET A 210 -18.17 5.89 23.50
C MET A 210 -18.78 5.93 22.08
N GLN A 211 -19.54 4.91 21.67
CA GLN A 211 -20.29 4.92 20.41
C GLN A 211 -21.35 6.02 20.38
N ASP A 212 -22.09 6.23 21.47
CA ASP A 212 -23.11 7.28 21.58
C ASP A 212 -22.51 8.70 21.66
N GLU A 213 -21.28 8.85 22.14
CA GLU A 213 -20.52 10.11 22.08
C GLU A 213 -20.03 10.39 20.66
N ILE A 214 -19.44 9.40 20.00
CA ILE A 214 -19.00 9.50 18.60
C ILE A 214 -20.19 9.81 17.67
N LEU A 215 -21.33 9.15 17.88
CA LEU A 215 -22.56 9.42 17.12
C LEU A 215 -23.10 10.83 17.36
N ARG A 216 -23.04 11.34 18.60
CA ARG A 216 -23.45 12.71 18.91
C ARG A 216 -22.53 13.74 18.24
N ASP A 217 -21.23 13.51 18.27
CA ASP A 217 -20.25 14.41 17.65
C ASP A 217 -20.37 14.40 16.12
N LEU A 218 -20.64 13.24 15.51
CA LEU A 218 -20.89 13.12 14.07
C LEU A 218 -22.17 13.84 13.61
N VAL A 219 -23.24 13.77 14.42
CA VAL A 219 -24.49 14.50 14.15
C VAL A 219 -24.32 16.01 14.35
N ALA A 220 -23.55 16.44 15.35
CA ALA A 220 -23.22 17.86 15.56
C ALA A 220 -22.36 18.45 14.43
N LEU A 221 -21.56 17.61 13.75
CA LEU A 221 -20.78 17.96 12.57
C LEU A 221 -21.58 17.84 11.25
N GLY A 222 -22.88 17.58 11.31
CA GLY A 222 -23.77 17.54 10.14
C GLY A 222 -23.64 16.29 9.27
N ALA A 223 -22.99 15.23 9.76
CA ALA A 223 -22.95 13.94 9.07
C ALA A 223 -24.23 13.16 9.38
N THR A 224 -25.18 13.16 8.46
CA THR A 224 -26.29 12.19 8.48
C THR A 224 -25.80 10.83 7.96
N LEU A 225 -26.47 9.77 8.43
CA LEU A 225 -26.17 8.34 8.27
C LEU A 225 -26.11 7.80 6.82
N ASP A 226 -26.03 8.68 5.82
CA ASP A 226 -26.08 8.38 4.38
C ASP A 226 -24.68 8.42 3.71
N THR A 227 -23.61 8.57 4.49
CA THR A 227 -22.22 8.64 3.99
C THR A 227 -21.47 7.30 3.98
N PHE A 228 -22.11 6.20 4.38
CA PHE A 228 -21.56 4.85 4.23
C PHE A 228 -22.36 4.03 3.20
N GLY A 229 -22.07 4.32 1.93
CA GLY A 229 -22.15 3.38 0.79
C GLY A 229 -23.42 2.54 0.63
N GLY A 230 -24.42 3.10 -0.04
CA GLY A 230 -25.51 2.34 -0.65
C GLY A 230 -26.03 3.00 -1.93
N SER A 231 -25.55 2.53 -3.09
CA SER A 231 -26.15 2.71 -4.43
C SER A 231 -26.28 4.12 -5.04
N ASN A 232 -25.82 4.23 -6.29
CA ASN A 232 -26.29 5.16 -7.35
C ASN A 232 -26.71 6.59 -6.95
N LYS A 233 -25.86 7.58 -7.25
CA LYS A 233 -26.15 8.82 -8.02
C LYS A 233 -25.14 9.92 -7.70
N ILE A 234 -24.23 10.17 -8.63
CA ILE A 234 -23.84 11.56 -8.93
C ILE A 234 -25.02 12.12 -9.74
N ILE A 235 -26.01 12.70 -9.05
CA ILE A 235 -26.88 13.72 -9.66
C ILE A 235 -26.26 15.05 -9.27
N ALA A 236 -25.42 15.58 -10.17
CA ALA A 236 -25.35 17.02 -10.30
C ALA A 236 -26.75 17.51 -10.67
N LYS A 237 -27.25 18.53 -9.96
CA LYS A 237 -28.40 19.33 -10.37
C LYS A 237 -28.14 19.87 -11.78
N ILE A 238 -28.65 19.17 -12.79
CA ILE A 238 -29.10 19.75 -14.03
C ILE A 238 -30.61 19.88 -13.87
N GLU A 239 -31.15 21.09 -13.98
CA GLU A 239 -32.59 21.29 -14.06
C GLU A 239 -33.13 20.52 -15.27
N ILE A 240 -34.01 19.56 -15.01
CA ILE A 240 -34.70 18.75 -16.01
C ILE A 240 -35.97 19.51 -16.40
N PRO A 241 -36.14 20.00 -17.64
CA PRO A 241 -37.44 20.40 -18.13
C PRO A 241 -38.30 19.14 -18.36
N GLU A 242 -39.59 19.22 -18.01
CA GLU A 242 -40.52 18.11 -18.09
C GLU A 242 -40.60 17.48 -19.50
N LYS A 243 -40.48 16.13 -19.51
CA LYS A 243 -40.92 15.16 -20.53
C LYS A 243 -40.96 15.67 -21.97
N THR A 244 -39.85 15.49 -22.69
CA THR A 244 -39.84 15.56 -24.15
C THR A 244 -39.82 14.14 -24.73
N ASP A 245 -40.84 13.84 -25.51
CA ASP A 245 -41.20 12.55 -26.10
C ASP A 245 -40.18 12.10 -27.17
N ILE A 246 -39.54 10.96 -26.94
CA ILE A 246 -38.44 10.41 -27.76
C ILE A 246 -38.89 10.11 -29.21
N ASN A 247 -40.19 9.90 -29.42
CA ASN A 247 -40.74 9.64 -30.75
C ASN A 247 -40.75 10.87 -31.69
N LYS A 248 -40.61 12.10 -31.18
CA LYS A 248 -40.48 13.31 -32.02
C LYS A 248 -39.07 13.56 -32.53
N GLN A 249 -38.04 13.05 -31.85
CA GLN A 249 -36.64 13.28 -32.26
C GLN A 249 -36.16 12.27 -33.31
N LEU A 250 -36.74 11.06 -33.36
CA LEU A 250 -36.46 10.10 -34.43
C LEU A 250 -36.96 10.58 -35.80
N ALA A 251 -38.03 11.36 -35.86
CA ALA A 251 -38.51 11.98 -37.10
C ALA A 251 -37.60 13.15 -37.58
N HIS A 252 -36.77 13.72 -36.71
CA HIS A 252 -35.86 14.82 -37.07
C HIS A 252 -34.46 14.33 -37.45
N ILE A 253 -34.13 13.06 -37.20
CA ILE A 253 -32.86 12.44 -37.60
C ILE A 253 -32.94 11.92 -39.06
N GLU A 254 -34.14 11.63 -39.59
CA GLU A 254 -34.33 11.32 -41.02
C GLU A 254 -34.26 12.56 -41.95
N GLU A 255 -34.37 13.79 -41.42
CA GLU A 255 -34.27 15.04 -42.22
C GLU A 255 -32.82 15.57 -42.36
N LEU A 256 -31.83 14.99 -41.68
CA LEU A 256 -30.43 15.45 -41.74
C LEU A 256 -29.52 14.60 -42.64
N GLN A 257 -30.09 13.71 -43.45
CA GLN A 257 -29.38 13.01 -44.53
C GLN A 257 -29.20 13.85 -45.81
N ASP A 258 -29.69 15.10 -45.85
CA ASP A 258 -29.77 15.90 -47.08
C ASP A 258 -28.98 17.23 -47.05
N LEU A 259 -27.74 17.20 -46.53
CA LEU A 259 -26.82 18.34 -46.61
C LEU A 259 -25.51 17.98 -47.34
N GLY A 260 -25.65 17.27 -48.46
CA GLY A 260 -24.58 16.99 -49.43
C GLY A 260 -24.12 18.18 -50.28
N TRP A 261 -24.25 19.42 -49.80
CA TRP A 261 -23.85 20.63 -50.55
C TRP A 261 -22.70 21.43 -49.91
N LEU A 262 -22.10 20.95 -48.81
CA LEU A 262 -21.00 21.65 -48.10
C LEU A 262 -19.59 21.19 -48.52
N PHE A 263 -19.46 20.48 -49.64
CA PHE A 263 -18.18 20.21 -50.32
C PHE A 263 -18.31 20.49 -51.83
N GLU A 264 -18.45 21.78 -52.19
CA GLU A 264 -17.89 22.38 -53.41
C GLU A 264 -17.19 23.70 -53.04
#